data_AF-A0A0S8I556-F1
#
_entry.id   AF-A0A0S8I556-F1
#
_cell.length_a   1.000
_cell.length_b   1.000
_cell.length_c   1.000
_cell.angle_alpha   90.00
_cell.angle_beta   90.00
_cell.angle_gamma   90.00
#
_symmetry.space_group_name_H-M   'P 1'
#
loop_
_entity.id
_entity.type
_entity.pdbx_description
1 polymer ?
#
loop_
_entity_poly.entity_id
_entity_poly.type
_entity_poly.pdbx_seq_one_letter_code
_entity_poly.pdbx_strand_id
1 'polypeptide(L)' 'MACKKAGVENFTFHDLRHPCIDNWRLQGNNFFRIMAASGHRTMEVFKRYNTITQEELKKLVAETMDTYMDT' A
#
# COMPACT_ATOMS: atom_id res chain seq x y z
N MET A 1 23.67 7.98 12.11
CA MET A 1 22.23 8.30 12.11
C MET A 1 21.68 8.11 10.70
N ALA A 2 20.78 7.14 10.51
CA ALA A 2 20.21 6.83 9.18
C ALA A 2 19.38 8.01 8.62
N CYS A 3 18.58 8.70 9.47
CA CYS A 3 17.74 9.82 9.02
C CYS A 3 18.56 11.04 8.54
N LYS A 4 19.67 11.39 9.23
CA LYS A 4 20.62 12.43 8.77
C LYS A 4 21.31 12.07 7.44
N LYS A 5 21.58 10.79 7.18
CA LYS A 5 22.17 10.35 5.91
C LYS A 5 21.16 10.38 4.76
N ALA A 6 19.87 10.17 5.06
CA ALA A 6 18.78 10.22 4.09
C ALA A 6 18.21 11.64 3.87
N GLY A 7 18.73 12.66 4.55
CA GLY A 7 18.24 14.03 4.43
C GLY A 7 16.83 14.26 4.97
N VAL A 8 16.34 13.37 5.85
CA VAL A 8 14.98 13.47 6.40
C VAL A 8 15.04 14.17 7.76
N GLU A 9 14.46 15.36 7.83
CA GLU A 9 14.31 16.15 9.05
C GLU A 9 12.95 15.84 9.71
N ASN A 10 12.88 15.83 11.05
CA ASN A 10 11.66 15.57 11.82
C ASN A 10 10.97 14.22 11.56
N PHE A 11 11.74 13.15 11.31
CA PHE A 11 11.20 11.81 11.14
C PHE A 11 10.90 11.12 12.48
N THR A 12 9.68 10.61 12.66
CA THR A 12 9.33 9.74 13.78
C THR A 12 9.16 8.30 13.32
N PHE A 13 9.33 7.32 14.23
CA PHE A 13 9.12 5.91 13.89
C PHE A 13 7.70 5.63 13.38
N HIS A 14 6.72 6.46 13.74
CA HIS A 14 5.35 6.35 13.25
C HIS A 14 5.23 6.60 11.74
N ASP A 15 6.11 7.43 11.17
CA ASP A 15 6.13 7.73 9.74
C ASP A 15 6.52 6.52 8.89
N LEU A 16 7.23 5.52 9.47
CA LEU A 16 7.54 4.24 8.79
C LEU A 16 6.31 3.37 8.55
N ARG A 17 5.20 3.63 9.25
CA ARG A 17 3.99 2.81 9.15
C ARG A 17 3.36 2.92 7.76
N HIS A 18 3.37 4.10 7.16
CA HIS A 18 2.88 4.32 5.79
C HIS A 18 3.64 3.49 4.75
N PRO A 19 4.97 3.65 4.57
CA PRO A 19 5.72 2.91 3.57
C PRO A 19 5.73 1.40 3.83
N CYS A 20 5.61 0.97 5.10
CA CYS A 20 5.49 -0.46 5.43
C CYS A 20 4.17 -1.05 4.89
N ILE A 21 3.05 -0.35 5.07
CA ILE A 21 1.73 -0.79 4.60
C ILE A 21 1.66 -0.75 3.07
N ASP A 22 2.19 0.31 2.46
CA ASP A 22 2.26 0.43 0.99
C ASP A 22 3.07 -0.72 0.39
N ASN A 23 4.23 -1.03 0.97
CA ASN A 23 5.05 -2.13 0.48
C ASN A 23 4.32 -3.48 0.61
N TRP A 24 3.65 -3.75 1.74
CA TRP A 24 2.87 -4.97 1.89
C TRP A 24 1.72 -5.08 0.90
N ARG A 25 1.07 -3.95 0.55
CA ARG A 25 0.05 -3.92 -0.50
C ARG A 25 0.63 -4.21 -1.87
N LEU A 26 1.75 -3.59 -2.23
CA LEU A 26 2.44 -3.79 -3.51
C LEU A 26 2.91 -5.24 -3.69
N GLN A 27 3.24 -5.94 -2.59
CA GLN A 27 3.53 -7.37 -2.62
C GLN A 27 2.28 -8.25 -2.81
N GLY A 28 1.10 -7.67 -2.97
CA GLY A 28 -0.15 -8.42 -3.19
C GLY A 28 -0.69 -9.10 -1.94
N ASN A 29 -0.26 -8.70 -0.74
CA ASN A 29 -0.77 -9.29 0.49
C ASN A 29 -2.24 -8.90 0.69
N ASN A 30 -3.01 -9.84 1.23
CA ASN A 30 -4.41 -9.62 1.55
C ASN A 30 -4.57 -8.51 2.60
N PHE A 31 -5.47 -7.55 2.35
CA PHE A 31 -5.73 -6.41 3.22
C PHE A 31 -6.05 -6.80 4.68
N PHE A 32 -6.78 -7.90 4.92
CA PHE A 32 -7.09 -8.35 6.27
C PHE A 32 -5.84 -8.84 7.03
N ARG A 33 -4.88 -9.46 6.32
CA ARG A 33 -3.59 -9.88 6.90
C ARG A 33 -2.73 -8.66 7.23
N ILE A 34 -2.69 -7.69 6.33
CA ILE A 34 -2.00 -6.41 6.53
C ILE A 34 -2.59 -5.66 7.73
N MET A 35 -3.92 -5.62 7.86
CA MET A 35 -4.60 -5.00 9.00
C MET A 35 -4.31 -5.69 10.33
N ALA A 36 -4.34 -7.03 10.36
CA ALA A 36 -3.99 -7.80 11.55
C ALA A 36 -2.53 -7.56 11.96
N ALA A 37 -1.60 -7.56 10.99
CA ALA A 37 -0.17 -7.34 11.23
C ALA A 37 0.14 -5.90 11.68
N SER A 38 -0.56 -4.92 11.10
CA SER A 38 -0.41 -3.51 11.48
C SER A 38 -1.18 -3.15 12.76
N GLY A 39 -2.18 -3.93 13.18
CA GLY A 39 -3.01 -3.64 14.34
C GLY A 39 -4.13 -2.63 14.07
N HIS A 40 -4.56 -2.47 12.81
CA HIS A 40 -5.72 -1.66 12.48
C HIS A 40 -7.02 -2.40 12.83
N ARG A 41 -7.88 -1.75 13.63
CA ARG A 41 -9.16 -2.33 14.07
C ARG A 41 -10.28 -2.15 13.06
N THR A 42 -10.23 -1.09 12.24
CA THR A 42 -11.28 -0.76 11.28
C THR A 42 -10.73 -0.52 9.88
N MET A 43 -11.52 -0.90 8.88
CA MET A 43 -11.18 -0.70 7.46
C MET A 43 -11.08 0.79 7.12
N GLU A 44 -11.83 1.66 7.81
CA GLU A 44 -11.82 3.11 7.60
C GLU A 44 -10.47 3.73 7.94
N VAL A 45 -9.80 3.27 9.00
CA VAL A 45 -8.45 3.73 9.34
C VAL A 45 -7.45 3.20 8.31
N PHE A 46 -7.64 1.97 7.84
CA PHE A 46 -6.79 1.37 6.82
C PHE A 46 -6.88 2.10 5.47
N LYS A 47 -8.07 2.58 5.08
CA LYS A 47 -8.28 3.33 3.82
C LYS A 47 -7.39 4.57 3.70
N ARG A 48 -6.99 5.20 4.81
CA ARG A 48 -6.08 6.36 4.80
C ARG A 48 -4.69 6.02 4.25
N TYR A 49 -4.31 4.75 4.34
CA TYR A 49 -3.04 4.23 3.85
C TYR A 49 -3.16 3.62 2.46
N ASN A 50 -4.37 3.53 1.89
CA ASN A 50 -4.60 2.88 0.60
C ASN A 50 -4.73 3.91 -0.53
N THR A 51 -3.64 4.60 -0.85
CA THR A 51 -3.60 5.45 -2.04
C THR A 51 -3.40 4.55 -3.25
N ILE A 52 -4.47 4.28 -3.98
CA ILE A 52 -4.39 3.54 -5.25
C ILE A 52 -3.91 4.54 -6.31
N THR A 53 -2.77 4.26 -6.93
CA THR A 53 -2.28 5.11 -8.03
C THR A 53 -3.09 4.82 -9.29
N GLN A 54 -3.18 5.79 -10.19
CA GLN A 54 -3.86 5.64 -11.48
C GLN A 54 -3.26 4.49 -12.32
N GLU A 55 -1.97 4.21 -12.16
CA GLU A 55 -1.29 3.10 -12.83
C GLU A 55 -1.76 1.73 -12.33
N GLU A 56 -1.96 1.56 -11.03
CA GLU A 56 -2.47 0.32 -10.44
C GLU A 56 -3.91 0.04 -10.90
N LEU A 57 -4.73 1.10 -10.98
CA LEU A 57 -6.09 1.00 -11.51
C LEU A 57 -6.10 0.60 -13.00
N LYS A 58 -5.19 1.17 -13.80
CA LYS A 58 -5.04 0.84 -15.22
C LYS A 58 -4.62 -0.61 -15.44
N LYS A 59 -3.71 -1.15 -14.64
CA LYS A 59 -3.30 -2.56 -14.72
C LYS A 59 -4.48 -3.49 -14.46
N LEU A 60 -5.22 -3.24 -13.38
CA LEU A 60 -6.40 -4.05 -13.04
C LEU A 60 -7.41 -4.09 -14.19
N VAL A 61 -7.72 -2.94 -14.79
CA VAL A 61 -8.69 -2.84 -15.89
C VAL A 61 -8.13 -3.45 -17.18
N ALA A 62 -6.85 -3.26 -17.48
CA ALA A 62 -6.20 -3.82 -18.67
C ALA A 62 -6.12 -5.36 -18.60
N GLU A 63 -5.76 -5.94 -17.45
CA GLU A 63 -5.74 -7.39 -17.25
C GLU A 63 -7.14 -8.00 -17.39
N THR A 64 -8.19 -7.31 -16.93
CA THR A 64 -9.57 -7.79 -17.10
C THR A 64 -10.10 -7.72 -18.53
N MET A 65 -9.56 -6.82 -19.37
CA MET A 65 -9.97 -6.67 -20.77
C MET A 65 -9.33 -7.72 -21.69
N ASP A 66 -8.12 -8.17 -21.40
CA ASP A 66 -7.43 -9.20 -22.19
C ASP A 66 -8.15 -10.56 -22.10
N THR A 67 -8.68 -10.90 -20.92
CA THR A 67 -9.42 -12.16 -20.69
C THR A 67 -10.78 -12.22 -21.40
N TYR A 68 -11.36 -11.08 -21.79
CA TYR A 68 -12.69 -11.01 -22.42
C TYR A 68 -12.63 -10.97 -23.96
N MET A 69 -11.44 -10.84 -24.56
CA MET A 69 -11.25 -10.84 -26.02
C MET A 69 -10.71 -12.15 -26.59
N ASP A 70 -10.50 -13.17 -25.76
CA ASP A 70 -10.02 -14.51 -26.16
C ASP A 70 -11.14 -15.59 -26.18
N THR A 71 -12.41 -15.17 -26.23
CA THR A 71 -13.58 -16.05 -26.45
C THR A 71 -14.39 -15.64 -27.67
#